data_AF-A0A8S2UK10-F1
#
_entry.id   AF-A0A8S2UK10-F1
#
_cell.length_a   1.000
_cell.length_b   1.000
_cell.length_c   1.000
_cell.angle_alpha   90.00
_cell.angle_beta   90.00
_cell.angle_gamma   90.00
#
_symmetry.space_group_name_H-M   'P 1'
#
loop_
_entity.id
_entity.type
_entity.pdbx_description
1 polymer ?
#
loop_
_entity_poly.entity_id
_entity_poly.type
_entity_poly.pdbx_seq_one_letter_code
_entity_poly.pdbx_strand_id
1 'polypeptide(L)'
;MRMPRALVENSHIDVSTGQITMRRSHPWINNFNEWVISACRCNMDIKFIWTGSDAKALVYYIADYVTKSSLAFYDMFALAQ
;
A
#
# COMPACT_ATOMS: atom_id res chain seq x y z
N MET A 1 -7.13 -2.57 -0.95
CA MET A 1 -6.45 -1.62 -1.87
C MET A 1 -7.11 -1.76 -3.23
N ARG A 2 -7.94 -0.80 -3.65
CA ARG A 2 -8.75 -0.93 -4.86
C ARG A 2 -8.05 -0.25 -6.03
N MET A 3 -7.73 -1.03 -7.05
CA MET A 3 -7.31 -0.56 -8.37
C MET A 3 -8.52 -0.64 -9.31
N PRO A 4 -8.64 0.23 -10.33
CA PRO A 4 -7.78 1.38 -10.64
C PRO A 4 -7.97 2.56 -9.68
N ARG A 5 -6.93 3.38 -9.47
CA ARG A 5 -7.02 4.59 -8.65
C ARG A 5 -7.46 5.80 -9.48
N ALA A 6 -8.19 6.72 -8.85
CA ALA A 6 -8.52 8.00 -9.48
C ALA A 6 -7.24 8.79 -9.79
N LEU A 7 -7.18 9.33 -11.01
CA LEU A 7 -6.15 10.26 -11.43
C LEU A 7 -6.57 11.68 -11.02
N VAL A 8 -5.63 12.41 -10.43
CA VAL A 8 -5.78 13.84 -10.14
C VAL A 8 -4.66 14.58 -10.85
N GLU A 9 -4.95 15.79 -11.31
CA GLU A 9 -3.98 16.61 -12.04
C GLU A 9 -2.87 17.14 -11.13
N ASN A 10 -3.18 17.50 -9.89
CA ASN A 10 -2.21 18.01 -8.92
C ASN A 10 -2.39 17.36 -7.55
N SER A 11 -1.27 17.17 -6.85
CA SER A 11 -1.28 16.71 -5.47
C SER A 11 -1.88 17.81 -4.58
N HIS A 12 -2.85 17.45 -3.75
CA HIS A 12 -3.53 18.39 -2.87
C HIS A 12 -3.92 17.73 -1.56
N ILE A 13 -4.21 18.56 -0.57
CA ILE A 13 -4.75 18.16 0.71
C ILE A 13 -6.17 18.71 0.77
N ASP A 14 -7.14 17.83 0.98
CA ASP A 14 -8.50 18.26 1.26
C ASP A 14 -8.54 18.89 2.66
N VAL A 15 -8.88 20.19 2.71
CA VAL A 15 -8.87 20.98 3.94
C VAL A 15 -9.93 20.49 4.94
N SER A 16 -11.02 19.90 4.46
CA SER A 16 -12.14 19.46 5.29
C SER A 16 -11.88 18.11 5.96
N THR A 17 -11.22 17.20 5.25
CA THR A 17 -10.95 15.83 5.71
C THR A 17 -9.50 15.59 6.13
N GLY A 18 -8.60 16.51 5.79
CA GLY A 18 -7.15 16.33 5.92
C GLY A 18 -6.57 15.30 4.94
N GLN A 19 -7.37 14.77 4.01
CA GLN A 19 -6.93 13.69 3.14
C GLN A 19 -5.92 14.19 2.12
N ILE A 20 -4.73 13.57 2.14
CA ILE A 20 -3.70 13.82 1.12
C ILE A 20 -3.95 12.95 -0.11
N THR A 21 -4.10 13.61 -1.25
CA THR A 21 -4.19 12.97 -2.57
C THR A 21 -2.98 13.36 -3.41
N MET A 22 -2.25 12.35 -3.91
CA MET A 22 -1.07 12.56 -4.75
C MET A 22 -1.41 12.40 -6.24
N ARG A 23 -0.83 13.26 -7.07
CA ARG A 23 -0.82 13.14 -8.54
C ARG A 23 -0.14 11.84 -8.97
N ARG A 24 -0.67 11.21 -10.02
CA ARG A 24 -0.10 9.98 -10.62
C ARG A 24 -0.09 10.11 -12.14
N SER A 25 0.85 9.43 -12.79
CA SER A 25 0.90 9.33 -14.25
C SER A 25 -0.06 8.27 -14.81
N HIS A 26 -0.36 7.22 -14.03
CA HIS A 26 -1.20 6.11 -14.48
C HIS A 26 -2.04 5.53 -13.32
N PRO A 27 -3.30 5.12 -13.54
CA PRO A 27 -4.21 4.68 -12.47
C PRO A 27 -3.82 3.33 -11.83
N TRP A 28 -2.95 2.56 -12.48
CA TRP A 28 -2.42 1.29 -11.98
C TRP A 28 -1.07 1.42 -11.26
N ILE A 29 -0.55 2.64 -11.11
CA ILE A 29 0.69 2.90 -10.40
C ILE A 29 0.40 3.15 -8.92
N ASN A 30 1.23 2.56 -8.06
CA ASN A 30 1.21 2.81 -6.62
C ASN A 30 1.78 4.19 -6.29
N ASN A 31 1.40 4.70 -5.13
CA ASN A 31 2.06 5.87 -4.58
C ASN A 31 3.50 5.50 -4.22
N PHE A 32 4.45 6.29 -4.70
CA PHE A 32 5.85 6.13 -4.38
C PHE A 32 6.43 7.48 -3.96
N ASN A 33 7.62 7.43 -3.35
CA ASN A 33 8.41 8.59 -2.98
C ASN A 33 9.82 8.36 -3.55
N GLU A 34 10.33 9.34 -4.29
CA GLU A 34 11.61 9.25 -5.01
C GLU A 34 12.81 9.02 -4.09
N TRP A 35 12.79 9.57 -2.88
CA TRP A 35 13.88 9.42 -1.92
C TRP A 35 13.85 8.03 -1.28
N VAL A 36 12.66 7.56 -0.90
CA VAL A 36 12.48 6.23 -0.30
C VAL A 36 12.79 5.13 -1.31
N ILE A 37 12.33 5.24 -2.57
CA ILE A 37 12.65 4.23 -3.59
C ILE A 37 14.16 4.16 -3.85
N SER A 38 14.82 5.31 -3.85
CA SER A 38 16.27 5.41 -4.09
C SER A 38 17.06 4.81 -2.94
N ALA A 39 16.63 5.05 -1.70
CA ALA A 39 17.27 4.52 -0.50
C ALA A 39 17.05 3.02 -0.32
N CYS A 40 15.80 2.55 -0.46
CA CYS A 40 15.42 1.16 -0.17
C CYS A 40 15.65 0.21 -1.36
N ARG A 41 15.70 0.74 -2.60
CA ARG A 41 15.90 -0.03 -3.85
C ARG A 41 14.95 -1.24 -3.99
N CYS A 42 13.74 -1.12 -3.46
CA CYS A 42 12.71 -2.15 -3.51
C CYS A 42 11.35 -1.56 -3.90
N ASN A 43 10.42 -2.44 -4.31
CA ASN A 43 9.07 -2.02 -4.67
C ASN A 43 8.37 -1.39 -3.46
N MET A 44 7.60 -0.33 -3.70
CA MET A 44 6.98 0.46 -2.64
C MET A 44 5.53 0.79 -2.93
N ASP A 45 4.73 0.83 -1.87
CA ASP A 45 3.37 1.33 -1.88
C ASP A 45 3.11 2.18 -0.64
N ILE A 46 2.94 3.48 -0.83
CA ILE A 46 2.71 4.44 0.26
C ILE A 46 1.21 4.76 0.38
N LYS A 47 0.63 4.53 1.56
CA LYS A 47 -0.74 4.94 1.88
C LYS A 47 -0.73 5.89 3.06
N PHE A 48 -1.36 7.05 2.89
CA PHE A 48 -1.65 7.94 4.00
C PHE A 48 -2.92 7.49 4.73
N ILE A 49 -2.90 7.52 6.06
CA ILE A 49 -3.99 7.05 6.92
C ILE A 49 -4.52 8.26 7.68
N TRP A 50 -5.76 8.62 7.39
CA TRP A 50 -6.41 9.80 7.97
C TRP A 50 -7.71 9.46 8.71
N THR A 51 -8.34 8.34 8.37
CA THR A 51 -9.61 7.92 8.97
C THR A 51 -9.43 6.77 9.95
N GLY A 52 -10.28 6.72 10.99
CA GLY A 52 -10.27 5.62 11.95
C GLY A 52 -10.59 4.25 11.32
N SER A 53 -11.38 4.24 10.24
CA SER A 53 -11.66 3.03 9.46
C SER A 53 -10.44 2.54 8.70
N ASP A 54 -9.69 3.45 8.05
CA ASP A 54 -8.41 3.11 7.40
C ASP A 54 -7.37 2.62 8.42
N ALA A 55 -7.30 3.26 9.59
CA ALA A 55 -6.39 2.84 10.66
C ALA A 55 -6.73 1.44 11.17
N LYS A 56 -8.02 1.17 11.43
CA LYS A 56 -8.49 -0.16 11.83
C LYS A 56 -8.17 -1.20 10.75
N ALA A 57 -8.43 -0.90 9.49
CA ALA A 57 -8.11 -1.80 8.38
C ALA A 57 -6.60 -2.06 8.26
N LEU A 58 -5.75 -1.05 8.48
CA LEU A 58 -4.30 -1.22 8.54
C LEU A 58 -3.90 -2.17 9.66
N VAL A 59 -4.42 -1.97 10.87
CA VAL A 59 -4.08 -2.82 12.02
C VAL A 59 -4.43 -4.29 11.74
N TYR A 60 -5.61 -4.55 11.19
CA TYR A 60 -5.97 -5.92 10.77
C TYR A 60 -5.03 -6.46 9.70
N TYR A 61 -4.68 -5.65 8.70
CA TYR A 61 -3.78 -6.07 7.64
C TYR A 61 -2.38 -6.44 8.18
N ILE A 62 -1.82 -5.60 9.06
CA ILE A 62 -0.52 -5.87 9.69
C ILE A 62 -0.61 -7.11 10.55
N ALA A 63 -1.64 -7.21 11.40
CA ALA A 63 -1.83 -8.35 12.28
C ALA A 63 -1.91 -9.66 11.47
N ASP A 64 -2.79 -9.71 10.46
CA ASP A 64 -2.97 -10.87 9.59
C ASP A 64 -1.67 -11.27 8.89
N TYR A 65 -0.88 -10.28 8.43
CA TYR A 65 0.40 -10.53 7.78
C TYR A 65 1.46 -11.06 8.76
N VAL A 66 1.56 -10.49 9.96
CA VAL A 66 2.51 -10.92 10.99
C VAL A 66 2.15 -12.29 11.53
N THR A 67 0.86 -12.59 11.70
CA THR A 67 0.38 -13.90 12.15
C THR A 67 0.27 -14.92 11.02
N LYS A 68 0.58 -14.53 9.77
CA LYS A 68 0.54 -15.44 8.63
C LYS A 68 1.51 -16.58 8.90
N SER A 69 0.97 -17.79 9.00
CA SER A 69 1.78 -18.99 9.19
C SER A 69 2.82 -19.07 8.07
N SER A 70 4.10 -19.10 8.43
CA SER A 70 5.18 -19.36 7.48
C SER A 70 4.98 -20.78 6.95
N LEU A 71 4.46 -20.90 5.73
CA LEU A 71 4.45 -22.19 5.04
C LEU A 71 5.90 -22.62 4.90
N ALA A 72 6.25 -23.75 5.48
CA ALA A 72 7.62 -24.22 5.40
C ALA A 72 7.93 -24.58 3.94
N PHE A 73 9.17 -24.34 3.51
CA PHE A 73 9.57 -24.56 2.11
C PHE A 73 9.30 -25.99 1.62
N TYR A 74 9.32 -26.99 2.51
CA TYR A 74 9.01 -28.38 2.17
C TYR A 74 7.54 -28.59 1.78
N ASP A 75 6.61 -27.90 2.44
CA ASP A 75 5.17 -27.95 2.12
C ASP A 75 4.88 -27.29 0.76
N MET A 76 5.63 -26.24 0.41
CA MET A 76 5.48 -25.53 -0.86
C MET A 76 5.95 -26.38 -2.06
N PHE A 77 7.04 -27.14 -1.90
CA PHE A 77 7.56 -28.03 -2.96
C PHE A 77 6.60 -29.20 -3.24
N ALA A 78 6.00 -29.77 -2.19
CA ALA A 78 5.05 -30.88 -2.32
C ALA A 78 3.74 -30.51 -3.03
N LEU A 79 3.34 -29.24 -3.01
CA LEU A 79 2.15 -28.72 -3.70
C LEU A 79 2.42 -28.36 -5.17
N ALA A 80 3.69 -28.25 -5.58
CA ALA A 80 4.10 -27.85 -6.92
C ALA A 80 4.39 -29.04 -7.86
N GLN A 81 4.32 -30.27 -7.35
CA GLN A 81 4.54 -31.52 -8.08
C GLN A 81 3.20 -32.24 -8.28
#